data_AF-A0A484NQU4-F1
#
_entry.id   AF-A0A484NQU4-F1
#
_cell.length_a   1.000
_cell.length_b   1.000
_cell.length_c   1.000
_cell.angle_alpha   90.00
_cell.angle_beta   90.00
_cell.angle_gamma   90.00
#
_symmetry.space_group_name_H-M   'P 1'
#
loop_
_entity.id
_entity.type
_entity.pdbx_description
1 polymer ?
#
loop_
_entity_poly.entity_id
_entity_poly.type
_entity_poly.pdbx_seq_one_letter_code
_entity_poly.pdbx_strand_id
1 'polypeptide(L)'
;MAMATTVLAVLGHALDCAQVDSAISPCLTYLRDGAAAAAPPRECCDAVRSLVSIAPSQQERQTACECLKAAAARTPIKADLAAGLPAGCGVSTTVPISPDVNCQNVG
;
A
#
# COMPACT_ATOMS: atom_id res chain seq x y z
N MET A 1 13.41 -20.43 40.24
CA MET A 1 12.70 -21.33 39.30
C MET A 1 11.55 -20.52 38.71
N ALA A 2 11.79 -19.87 37.57
CA ALA A 2 11.64 -20.41 36.22
C ALA A 2 10.16 -20.57 35.85
N MET A 3 9.67 -19.73 34.94
CA MET A 3 9.00 -20.20 33.72
C MET A 3 9.42 -19.30 32.56
N ALA A 4 10.38 -19.82 31.79
CA ALA A 4 10.66 -19.34 30.45
C ALA A 4 9.66 -20.02 29.51
N THR A 5 8.84 -19.23 28.85
CA THR A 5 8.16 -19.62 27.61
C THR A 5 8.65 -18.66 26.53
N THR A 6 9.79 -18.99 25.93
CA THR A 6 10.19 -18.37 24.67
C THR A 6 9.21 -18.83 23.60
N VAL A 7 8.20 -18.02 23.35
CA VAL A 7 7.42 -18.12 22.12
C VAL A 7 8.38 -17.76 21.00
N LEU A 8 8.93 -18.77 20.33
CA LEU A 8 9.41 -18.59 18.96
C LEU A 8 8.17 -18.41 18.09
N ALA A 9 7.61 -17.21 18.12
CA ALA A 9 6.78 -16.77 17.03
C ALA A 9 7.73 -16.70 15.84
N VAL A 10 7.56 -17.62 14.89
CA VAL A 10 7.89 -17.29 13.51
C VAL A 10 6.96 -16.11 13.20
N LEU A 11 7.43 -14.90 13.47
CA LEU A 11 6.71 -13.65 13.22
C LEU A 11 6.72 -13.44 11.70
N GLY A 12 5.98 -14.28 10.98
CA GLY A 12 5.31 -13.81 9.78
C GLY A 12 4.32 -12.77 10.25
N HIS A 13 4.76 -11.51 10.41
CA HIS A 13 3.85 -10.41 10.65
C HIS A 13 2.92 -10.38 9.44
N ALA A 14 1.70 -10.86 9.63
CA ALA A 14 0.65 -10.64 8.64
C ALA A 14 0.59 -9.13 8.40
N LEU A 15 0.72 -8.72 7.15
CA LEU A 15 0.66 -7.33 6.75
C LEU A 15 -0.53 -6.65 7.43
N ASP A 16 -0.31 -5.49 8.05
CA ASP A 16 -1.38 -4.70 8.67
C ASP A 16 -1.57 -3.34 7.99
N CYS A 17 -2.69 -2.68 8.29
CA CYS A 17 -3.01 -1.39 7.68
C CYS A 17 -2.09 -0.26 8.15
N ALA A 18 -1.48 -0.33 9.33
CA ALA A 18 -0.54 0.70 9.77
C ALA A 18 0.76 0.66 8.94
N GLN A 19 1.20 -0.53 8.53
CA GLN A 19 2.32 -0.70 7.61
C GLN A 19 1.99 -0.16 6.22
N VAL A 20 0.80 -0.46 5.70
CA VAL A 20 0.32 0.03 4.39
C VAL A 20 0.19 1.57 4.39
N ASP A 21 -0.40 2.12 5.45
CA ASP A 21 -0.58 3.56 5.62
C ASP A 21 0.76 4.30 5.70
N SER A 22 1.71 3.73 6.44
CA SER A 22 3.07 4.27 6.54
C SER A 22 3.77 4.23 5.18
N ALA A 23 3.62 3.13 4.43
CA ALA A 23 4.21 2.97 3.11
C ALA A 23 3.67 4.00 2.11
N ILE A 24 2.37 4.29 2.10
CA ILE A 24 1.80 5.23 1.11
C ILE A 24 1.87 6.70 1.54
N SER A 25 2.24 6.99 2.78
CA SER A 25 2.33 8.36 3.32
C SER A 25 3.12 9.36 2.45
N PRO A 26 4.25 9.00 1.78
CA PRO A 26 4.99 9.93 0.93
C PRO A 26 4.24 10.31 -0.35
N CYS A 27 3.19 9.58 -0.72
CA CYS A 27 2.39 9.84 -1.91
C CYS A 27 1.24 10.82 -1.68
N LEU A 28 0.88 11.13 -0.43
CA LEU A 28 -0.36 11.84 -0.11
C LEU A 28 -0.46 13.22 -0.76
N THR A 29 0.63 13.99 -0.81
CA THR A 29 0.64 15.31 -1.49
C THR A 29 0.39 15.17 -2.98
N TYR A 30 1.04 14.20 -3.64
CA TYR A 30 0.80 13.91 -5.06
C TYR A 30 -0.65 13.48 -5.31
N LEU A 31 -1.16 12.56 -4.48
CA LEU A 31 -2.51 12.01 -4.61
C LEU A 31 -3.61 13.04 -4.32
N ARG A 32 -3.37 14.01 -3.45
CA ARG A 32 -4.32 15.09 -3.11
C ARG A 32 -4.32 16.19 -4.15
N ASP A 33 -3.16 16.79 -4.34
CA ASP A 33 -3.08 18.08 -5.02
C ASP A 33 -2.89 17.88 -6.52
N GLY A 34 -2.40 16.71 -6.94
CA GLY A 34 -1.91 16.48 -8.29
C GLY A 34 -0.76 17.43 -8.55
N ALA A 35 0.47 16.95 -8.37
CA ALA A 35 1.62 17.81 -8.48
C ALA A 35 1.65 18.53 -9.85
N ALA A 36 2.25 19.72 -9.88
CA ALA A 36 2.67 20.41 -11.10
C ALA A 36 3.70 19.61 -11.95
N ALA A 37 3.99 18.36 -11.58
CA ALA A 37 4.94 17.46 -12.21
C ALA A 37 4.21 16.41 -13.03
N ALA A 38 4.74 16.11 -14.23
CA ALA A 38 4.22 15.08 -15.11
C ALA A 38 4.35 13.64 -14.55
N ALA A 39 5.03 13.46 -13.41
CA ALA A 39 5.33 12.17 -12.81
C ALA A 39 5.28 12.23 -11.27
N PRO A 40 5.04 11.08 -10.58
CA PRO A 40 5.06 11.02 -9.12
C PRO A 40 6.45 11.29 -8.53
N PRO A 41 6.55 11.83 -7.30
CA PRO A 41 7.83 12.03 -6.62
C PRO A 41 8.59 10.73 -6.42
N ARG A 42 9.93 10.80 -6.40
CA ARG A 42 10.78 9.61 -6.25
C ARG A 42 10.51 8.89 -4.92
N GLU A 43 10.37 9.62 -3.82
CA GLU A 43 10.05 9.01 -2.52
C GLU A 43 8.72 8.27 -2.54
N CYS A 44 7.72 8.79 -3.26
CA CYS A 44 6.44 8.10 -3.42
C CYS A 44 6.60 6.80 -4.23
N CYS A 45 7.37 6.83 -5.31
CA CYS A 45 7.61 5.62 -6.09
C CYS A 45 8.40 4.55 -5.33
N ASP A 46 9.38 4.94 -4.51
CA ASP A 46 10.11 4.00 -3.65
C ASP A 46 9.18 3.42 -2.57
N ALA A 47 8.26 4.21 -2.05
CA ALA A 47 7.17 3.77 -1.17
C ALA A 47 6.25 2.74 -1.83
N VAL A 48 5.80 2.99 -3.06
CA VAL A 48 4.97 2.05 -3.83
C VAL A 48 5.72 0.73 -4.05
N ARG A 49 7.01 0.77 -4.39
CA ARG A 49 7.83 -0.45 -4.53
C ARG A 49 7.92 -1.23 -3.24
N SER A 50 8.12 -0.53 -2.12
CA SER A 50 8.13 -1.14 -0.78
C SER A 50 6.81 -1.83 -0.46
N LEU A 51 5.68 -1.16 -0.72
CA LEU A 51 4.34 -1.72 -0.52
C LEU A 51 4.15 -3.04 -1.30
N VAL A 52 4.61 -3.09 -2.55
CA VAL A 52 4.54 -4.31 -3.37
C VAL A 52 5.42 -5.42 -2.79
N SER A 53 6.60 -5.08 -2.27
CA SER A 53 7.52 -6.05 -1.67
C SER A 53 7.02 -6.68 -0.37
N ILE A 54 6.19 -5.95 0.39
CA ILE A 54 5.59 -6.43 1.65
C ILE A 54 4.24 -7.12 1.45
N ALA A 55 3.76 -7.27 0.20
CA ALA A 55 2.55 -8.02 -0.15
C ALA A 55 2.79 -9.16 -1.16
N PRO A 56 3.71 -10.12 -0.87
CA PRO A 56 4.08 -11.16 -1.83
C PRO A 56 3.01 -12.23 -2.06
N SER A 57 2.11 -12.49 -1.11
CA SER A 57 1.03 -13.48 -1.23
C SER A 57 -0.32 -12.85 -1.59
N GLN A 58 -1.24 -13.67 -2.12
CA GLN A 58 -2.59 -13.21 -2.46
C GLN A 58 -3.30 -12.60 -1.24
N GLN A 59 -3.20 -13.25 -0.09
CA GLN A 59 -3.80 -12.78 1.15
C GLN A 59 -3.25 -11.41 1.56
N GLU A 60 -1.94 -11.19 1.50
CA GLU A 60 -1.35 -9.89 1.83
C GLU A 60 -1.74 -8.82 0.81
N ARG A 61 -1.89 -9.15 -0.47
CA ARG A 61 -2.38 -8.20 -1.48
C ARG A 61 -3.83 -7.80 -1.25
N GLN A 62 -4.67 -8.74 -0.85
CA GLN A 62 -6.05 -8.46 -0.45
C GLN A 62 -6.08 -7.55 0.78
N THR A 63 -5.26 -7.84 1.79
CA THR A 63 -5.12 -6.98 2.97
C THR A 63 -4.63 -5.59 2.61
N ALA A 64 -3.56 -5.47 1.80
CA ALA A 64 -3.05 -4.20 1.31
C ALA A 64 -4.13 -3.39 0.59
N CYS A 65 -4.90 -4.06 -0.29
CA CYS A 65 -5.99 -3.45 -1.02
C CYS A 65 -7.08 -2.88 -0.09
N GLU A 66 -7.55 -3.67 0.88
CA GLU A 66 -8.59 -3.23 1.82
C GLU A 66 -8.09 -2.06 2.69
N CYS A 67 -6.82 -2.09 3.11
CA CYS A 67 -6.20 -1.01 3.86
C CYS A 67 -6.08 0.28 3.02
N LEU A 68 -5.63 0.19 1.76
CA LEU A 68 -5.56 1.33 0.84
C LEU A 68 -6.94 1.93 0.55
N LYS A 69 -7.95 1.07 0.40
CA LYS A 69 -9.34 1.49 0.20
C LYS A 69 -9.87 2.26 1.40
N ALA A 70 -9.66 1.72 2.61
CA ALA A 70 -9.99 2.42 3.85
C ALA A 70 -9.22 3.75 3.99
N ALA A 71 -7.96 3.79 3.55
CA ALA A 71 -7.14 4.99 3.53
C ALA A 71 -7.68 6.08 2.61
N ALA A 72 -8.11 5.70 1.43
CA ALA A 72 -8.73 6.61 0.48
C ALA A 72 -10.10 7.12 0.96
N ALA A 73 -10.84 6.33 1.75
CA ALA A 73 -12.11 6.78 2.34
C ALA A 73 -11.92 7.87 3.42
N ARG A 74 -10.83 7.81 4.20
CA ARG A 74 -10.54 8.78 5.28
C ARG A 74 -9.75 10.01 4.80
N THR A 75 -9.16 9.95 3.61
CA THR A 75 -8.32 11.03 3.07
C THR A 75 -8.80 11.39 1.66
N PRO A 76 -9.20 12.66 1.41
CA PRO A 76 -9.55 13.07 0.06
C PRO A 76 -8.33 12.91 -0.85
N ILE A 77 -8.46 12.11 -1.90
CA ILE A 77 -7.44 11.91 -2.94
C ILE A 77 -8.10 11.93 -4.32
N LYS A 78 -7.33 12.19 -5.35
CA LYS A 78 -7.76 12.07 -6.75
C LYS A 78 -7.64 10.61 -7.18
N ALA A 79 -8.77 9.95 -7.41
CA ALA A 79 -8.84 8.53 -7.76
C ALA A 79 -8.02 8.19 -9.01
N ASP A 80 -8.03 9.06 -10.04
CA ASP A 80 -7.27 8.86 -11.26
C ASP A 80 -5.75 8.84 -11.01
N LEU A 81 -5.27 9.68 -10.09
CA LEU A 81 -3.86 9.70 -9.71
C LEU A 81 -3.46 8.47 -8.91
N ALA A 82 -4.35 7.97 -8.03
CA ALA A 82 -4.13 6.74 -7.30
C ALA A 82 -4.02 5.54 -8.27
N ALA A 83 -5.00 5.40 -9.16
CA ALA A 83 -5.05 4.32 -10.14
C ALA A 83 -3.85 4.34 -11.10
N GLY A 84 -3.40 5.53 -11.52
CA GLY A 84 -2.24 5.71 -12.40
C GLY A 84 -0.88 5.62 -11.69
N LEU A 85 -0.86 5.59 -10.34
CA LEU A 85 0.39 5.72 -9.58
C LEU A 85 1.41 4.61 -9.87
N PRO A 86 1.04 3.31 -9.91
CA PRO A 86 2.01 2.26 -10.22
C PRO A 86 2.66 2.44 -11.60
N ALA A 87 1.85 2.76 -12.61
CA ALA A 87 2.33 3.01 -13.97
C ALA A 87 3.24 4.23 -14.04
N GLY A 88 2.87 5.34 -13.38
CA GLY A 88 3.70 6.55 -13.26
C GLY A 88 5.04 6.29 -12.56
N CYS A 89 5.12 5.28 -11.70
CA CYS A 89 6.34 4.86 -11.02
C CYS A 89 7.13 3.75 -11.73
N GLY A 90 6.64 3.26 -12.87
CA GLY A 90 7.23 2.12 -13.57
C GLY A 90 7.19 0.81 -12.76
N VAL A 91 6.17 0.65 -11.91
CA VAL A 91 5.99 -0.51 -11.04
C VAL A 91 4.88 -1.40 -11.61
N SER A 92 5.21 -2.64 -11.94
CA SER A 92 4.22 -3.68 -12.21
C SER A 92 3.77 -4.30 -10.89
N THR A 93 2.46 -4.30 -10.63
CA THR A 93 1.90 -4.84 -9.39
C THR A 93 0.51 -5.41 -9.61
N THR A 94 0.16 -6.43 -8.83
CA THR A 94 -1.21 -6.93 -8.70
C THR A 94 -1.95 -6.33 -7.50
N VAL A 95 -1.28 -5.52 -6.67
CA VAL A 95 -1.93 -4.72 -5.61
C VAL A 95 -2.57 -3.49 -6.24
N PRO A 96 -3.91 -3.39 -6.30
CA PRO A 96 -4.56 -2.21 -6.82
C PRO A 96 -4.46 -1.05 -5.83
N ILE A 97 -4.10 0.13 -6.32
CA ILE A 97 -4.06 1.37 -5.54
C ILE A 97 -5.21 2.26 -6.01
N SER A 98 -6.43 1.96 -5.60
CA SER A 98 -7.61 2.73 -5.99
C SER A 98 -8.70 2.66 -4.92
N PRO A 99 -9.44 3.76 -4.66
CA PRO A 99 -10.60 3.75 -3.77
C PRO A 99 -11.73 2.84 -4.26
N ASP A 100 -11.91 2.69 -5.57
CA ASP A 100 -13.09 2.08 -6.18
C ASP A 100 -12.90 0.60 -6.55
N VAL A 101 -11.80 0.00 -6.10
CA VAL A 101 -11.48 -1.39 -6.45
C VAL A 101 -12.24 -2.40 -5.60
N ASN A 102 -12.53 -3.55 -6.21
CA ASN A 102 -12.97 -4.74 -5.50
C ASN A 102 -11.74 -5.60 -5.12
N CYS A 103 -11.39 -5.59 -3.83
CA CYS A 103 -10.23 -6.30 -3.32
C CYS A 103 -10.38 -7.83 -3.30
N GLN A 104 -11.59 -8.36 -3.45
CA GLN A 104 -11.86 -9.80 -3.33
C GLN A 104 -11.27 -10.61 -4.50
N ASN A 105 -11.03 -9.97 -5.64
CA ASN A 105 -10.50 -10.60 -6.85
C ASN A 105 -9.01 -10.32 -7.06
N VAL A 106 -8.33 -9.78 -6.05
CA VAL A 106 -6.88 -9.55 -6.11
C VAL A 106 -6.17 -10.91 -6.09
N GLY A 107 -5.45 -11.19 -7.18
CA GLY A 107 -4.80 -12.46 -7.47
C GLY A 107 -3.34 -12.48 -7.08
#